data_AF-A0AAX6N6L9-F1
#
_entry.id   AF-A0AAX6N6L9-F1
#
_cell.length_a   1.000
_cell.length_b   1.000
_cell.length_c   1.000
_cell.angle_alpha   90.00
_cell.angle_beta   90.00
_cell.angle_gamma   90.00
#
_symmetry.space_group_name_H-M   'P 1'
#
loop_
_entity.id
_entity.type
_entity.pdbx_description
1 polymer ?
#
loop_
_entity_poly.entity_id
_entity_poly.type
_entity_poly.pdbx_seq_one_letter_code
_entity_poly.pdbx_strand_id
1 'polypeptide(L)' 'MKLQPHTGPDEQLERLNKGKESDQIYALSLADNISIQEVTISYRHLGISHQETISTGL' A
#
# COMPACT_ATOMS: atom_id res chain seq x y z
N MET A 1 -4.67 8.06 -22.17
CA MET A 1 -5.67 7.05 -21.75
C MET A 1 -5.67 7.05 -20.22
N LYS A 2 -6.74 7.50 -19.56
CA LYS A 2 -6.81 7.49 -18.09
C LYS A 2 -7.07 6.07 -17.64
N LEU A 3 -6.11 5.44 -16.94
CA LEU A 3 -6.33 4.19 -16.23
C LEU A 3 -7.44 4.44 -15.20
N GLN A 4 -8.61 3.88 -15.43
CA GLN A 4 -9.68 3.93 -14.43
C GLN A 4 -9.29 2.93 -13.33
N PRO A 5 -9.24 3.35 -12.07
CA PRO A 5 -8.96 2.43 -10.98
C PRO A 5 -10.16 1.47 -10.88
N HIS A 6 -9.91 0.20 -11.18
CA HIS A 6 -10.84 -0.92 -11.01
C HIS A 6 -11.05 -1.23 -9.51
N THR A 7 -11.61 -0.26 -8.81
CA THR A 7 -11.85 -0.26 -7.36
C THR A 7 -13.35 -0.36 -7.05
N GLY A 8 -14.15 -0.84 -8.00
CA GLY A 8 -15.56 -1.14 -7.75
C GLY A 8 -15.71 -2.23 -6.68
N PRO A 9 -16.73 -2.18 -5.80
CA PRO A 9 -16.94 -3.17 -4.75
C PRO A 9 -16.99 -4.60 -5.30
N ASP A 10 -17.63 -4.80 -6.44
CA ASP A 10 -17.78 -6.10 -7.10
C ASP A 10 -16.45 -6.64 -7.63
N GLU A 11 -15.63 -5.78 -8.25
CA GLU A 11 -14.31 -6.14 -8.79
C GLU A 11 -13.32 -6.45 -7.65
N GLN A 12 -13.40 -5.73 -6.53
CA GLN A 12 -12.60 -6.01 -5.32
C GLN A 12 -12.99 -7.36 -4.70
N LEU A 13 -14.29 -7.65 -4.62
CA LEU A 13 -14.80 -8.91 -4.10
C LEU A 13 -14.42 -10.09 -5.01
N GLU A 14 -14.49 -9.91 -6.32
CA GLU A 14 -14.08 -10.93 -7.29
C GLU A 14 -12.57 -11.22 -7.22
N ARG A 15 -11.73 -10.20 -7.00
CA ARG A 15 -10.28 -10.36 -6.78
C ARG A 15 -9.96 -11.11 -5.49
N LEU A 16 -10.66 -10.78 -4.40
CA LEU A 16 -10.55 -11.47 -3.11
C LEU A 16 -10.91 -12.95 -3.25
N ASN A 17 -12.01 -13.24 -3.96
CA ASN A 17 -12.51 -14.60 -4.18
C ASN A 17 -11.67 -15.43 -5.16
N LYS A 18 -10.93 -14.77 -6.07
CA LYS A 18 -10.08 -15.44 -7.07
C LYS A 18 -8.71 -15.89 -6.54
N GLY A 19 -8.38 -15.63 -5.27
CA GLY A 19 -7.18 -16.18 -4.61
C GLY A 19 -5.86 -15.84 -5.32
N LYS A 20 -5.82 -14.74 -6.07
CA LYS A 20 -4.57 -14.22 -6.66
C LYS A 20 -4.14 -12.99 -5.89
N GLU A 21 -3.68 -13.21 -4.67
CA GLU A 21 -2.68 -12.31 -4.07
C GLU A 21 -1.40 -12.51 -4.87
N SER A 22 -1.32 -11.87 -6.03
CA SER A 22 -0.03 -11.59 -6.63
C SER A 22 0.69 -10.70 -5.63
N ASP A 23 1.84 -11.15 -5.11
CA ASP A 23 2.77 -10.36 -4.29
C ASP A 23 3.28 -9.16 -5.10
N GLN A 24 2.40 -8.18 -5.36
CA GLN A 24 2.75 -6.94 -6.02
C GLN A 24 3.47 -6.10 -4.97
N ILE A 25 4.80 -6.14 -5.02
CA ILE A 25 5.64 -5.30 -4.18
C ILE A 25 5.57 -3.88 -4.73
N TYR A 26 4.97 -2.98 -3.95
CA TYR A 26 5.01 -1.55 -4.19
C TYR A 26 6.18 -0.96 -3.40
N ALA A 27 7.17 -0.38 -4.09
CA ALA A 27 8.31 0.26 -3.45
C ALA A 27 8.20 1.79 -3.52
N LEU A 28 8.43 2.47 -2.40
CA LEU A 28 8.56 3.92 -2.32
C LEU A 28 9.97 4.25 -1.82
N SER A 29 10.67 5.15 -2.52
CA SER A 29 11.98 5.65 -2.09
C SER A 29 11.84 7.07 -1.57
N LEU A 30 12.31 7.30 -0.34
CA LEU A 30 12.36 8.61 0.30
C LEU A 30 13.83 8.96 0.52
N ALA A 31 14.24 10.12 0.04
CA ALA A 31 15.57 10.66 0.24
C ALA A 31 15.44 12.10 0.75
N ASP A 32 16.15 12.39 1.82
CA ASP A 32 16.24 13.72 2.42
C ASP A 32 17.72 13.98 2.77
N ASN A 33 18.09 15.26 2.87
CA ASN A 33 19.41 15.68 3.31
C ASN A 33 19.61 15.46 4.82
N ILE A 34 18.52 15.19 5.55
CA ILE A 34 18.51 14.86 6.97
C ILE A 34 18.21 13.37 7.14
N SER A 35 18.82 12.74 8.14
CA SER A 35 18.55 11.33 8.47
C SER A 35 17.06 11.14 8.78
N ILE A 36 16.41 10.27 8.00
CA ILE A 36 15.05 9.84 8.27
C ILE A 36 15.13 8.85 9.43
N GLN A 37 14.58 9.21 10.59
CA GLN A 37 14.57 8.33 11.78
C GLN A 37 13.39 7.37 11.80
N GLU A 38 12.26 7.80 11.24
CA GLU A 38 11.00 7.08 11.30
C GLU A 38 10.20 7.31 10.01
N VAL A 39 9.56 6.24 9.53
CA VAL A 39 8.61 6.26 8.43
C VAL A 39 7.30 5.67 8.91
N THR A 40 6.21 6.43 8.81
CA THR A 40 4.86 5.93 9.06
C THR A 40 4.13 5.72 7.74
N ILE A 41 3.65 4.50 7.52
CA ILE A 41 2.89 4.08 6.35
C ILE A 41 1.44 3.89 6.78
N SER A 42 0.56 4.69 6.20
CA SER A 42 -0.90 4.56 6.40
C SER A 42 -1.53 4.09 5.10
N TYR A 43 -2.28 3.00 5.16
CA TYR A 43 -2.96 2.43 3.99
C TYR A 43 -4.34 1.89 4.36
N ARG A 44 -5.18 1.68 3.34
CA ARG A 44 -6.45 1.00 3.50
C ARG A 44 -6.40 -0.33 2.78
N HIS A 45 -6.71 -1.40 3.51
CA HIS A 45 -6.85 -2.74 2.95
C HIS A 45 -8.30 -3.18 3.12
N LEU A 46 -8.99 -3.46 2.02
CA LEU A 46 -10.41 -3.86 2.00
C LEU A 46 -11.32 -2.90 2.80
N GLY A 47 -11.03 -1.59 2.73
CA GLY A 47 -11.77 -0.54 3.45
C GLY A 47 -11.34 -0.31 4.90
N ILE A 48 -10.54 -1.21 5.48
CA ILE A 48 -10.01 -1.13 6.85
C ILE A 48 -8.74 -0.28 6.83
N SER A 49 -8.63 0.66 7.77
CA SER A 49 -7.43 1.49 7.93
C SER A 49 -6.33 0.72 8.68
N HIS A 50 -5.12 0.73 8.13
CA HIS A 50 -3.91 0.19 8.72
C HIS A 50 -2.86 1.29 8.85
N GLN A 51 -2.01 1.16 9.86
CA GLN A 51 -0.86 2.01 10.06
C GLN A 51 0.31 1.17 10.57
N GLU A 52 1.46 1.35 9.95
CA GLU A 52 2.71 0.74 10.36
C GLU A 52 3.78 1.81 10.47
N THR A 53 4.59 1.72 11.52
CA THR A 53 5.68 2.65 11.78
C THR A 53 6.98 1.88 11.78
N ILE A 54 7.93 2.31 10.96
CA ILE A 54 9.23 1.70 10.75
C ILE A 54 10.28 2.69 11.24
N SER A 55 11.00 2.33 12.30
CA SER A 55 12.19 3.06 12.73
C SER A 55 13.39 2.62 11.89
N THR A 56 14.15 3.57 11.36
CA THR A 56 15.32 3.27 10.51
C THR A 56 16.56 2.85 11.30
N GLY A 57 16.56 3.08 12.62
CA GLY A 57 17.62 2.64 13.54
C GLY A 57 18.99 3.27 13.29
N LEU A 58 19.05 4.36 12.51
CA LEU A 58 20.25 5.14 12.22
C LEU A 58 20.71 5.98 13.41
#